data_AF-A0A364Y7Q6-F1
#
_entry.id   AF-A0A364Y7Q6-F1
#
_cell.length_a   1.000
_cell.length_b   1.000
_cell.length_c   1.000
_cell.angle_alpha   90.00
_cell.angle_beta   90.00
_cell.angle_gamma   90.00
#
_symmetry.space_group_name_H-M   'P 1'
#
loop_
_entity.id
_entity.type
_entity.pdbx_description
1 polymer ?
#
loop_
_entity_poly.entity_id
_entity_poly.type
_entity_poly.pdbx_seq_one_letter_code
_entity_poly.pdbx_strand_id
1 'polypeptide(L)'
;MQYIIFRILGKRSLAEITTFDFVLLLIISEATTDALIGEDYSLIWCFVMVGTLVGIDYILSLLKEKSKWFQVVSEGAPLVIVEKGRPLVKRMQKSKVDEEDVLEAARVTHGLERMEQVKYAVLERDGSISIIPSEKNANK
;
A
#
# COMPACT_ATOMS: atom_id res chain seq x y z
N MET A 1 16.16 -9.99 -20.87
CA MET A 1 16.12 -8.74 -20.06
C MET A 1 15.13 -8.84 -18.90
N GLN A 2 13.88 -9.27 -19.15
CA GLN A 2 12.82 -9.44 -18.12
C GLN A 2 13.25 -10.24 -16.87
N TYR A 3 14.00 -11.33 -17.06
CA TYR A 3 14.49 -12.18 -15.96
C TYR A 3 15.39 -11.44 -14.95
N ILE A 4 16.19 -10.48 -15.42
CA ILE A 4 17.11 -9.70 -14.57
C ILE A 4 16.30 -8.72 -13.71
N ILE A 5 15.26 -8.12 -14.29
CA ILE A 5 14.36 -7.19 -13.60
C ILE A 5 13.60 -7.93 -12.49
N PHE A 6 13.04 -9.11 -12.78
CA PHE A 6 12.41 -9.95 -11.75
C PHE A 6 13.36 -10.36 -10.63
N ARG A 7 14.66 -10.53 -10.90
CA ARG A 7 15.66 -10.86 -9.88
C ARG A 7 16.03 -9.67 -8.98
N ILE A 8 15.95 -8.44 -9.51
CA ILE A 8 16.12 -7.21 -8.74
C ILE A 8 14.86 -6.95 -7.91
N LEU A 9 13.67 -7.13 -8.51
CA LEU A 9 12.38 -6.99 -7.84
C LEU A 9 12.16 -8.03 -6.74
N GLY A 10 12.59 -9.28 -6.95
CA GLY A 10 12.44 -10.37 -5.98
C GLY A 10 13.23 -10.22 -4.67
N LYS A 11 14.03 -9.15 -4.52
CA LYS A 11 14.59 -8.74 -3.23
C LYS A 11 13.60 -7.96 -2.36
N ARG A 12 12.53 -7.42 -2.97
CA ARG A 12 11.33 -6.91 -2.29
C ARG A 12 10.31 -8.06 -2.26
N SER A 13 9.68 -8.30 -1.12
CA SER A 13 8.68 -9.38 -1.00
C SER A 13 7.52 -9.13 -1.97
N LEU A 14 6.89 -10.18 -2.51
CA LEU A 14 5.66 -10.04 -3.34
C LEU A 14 4.55 -9.25 -2.62
N ALA A 15 4.58 -9.20 -1.29
CA ALA A 15 3.66 -8.45 -0.44
C ALA A 15 3.93 -6.93 -0.41
N GLU A 16 5.10 -6.46 -0.85
CA GLU A 16 5.46 -5.04 -0.92
C GLU A 16 5.39 -4.47 -2.35
N ILE A 17 4.95 -5.27 -3.31
CA ILE A 17 4.80 -4.82 -4.70
C ILE A 17 3.68 -3.79 -4.73
N THR A 18 4.04 -2.57 -5.10
CA THR A 18 3.09 -1.46 -5.22
C THR A 18 2.33 -1.56 -6.54
N THR A 19 1.15 -0.95 -6.64
CA THR A 19 0.41 -0.83 -7.91
C THR A 19 1.25 -0.18 -9.02
N PHE A 20 2.18 0.69 -8.63
CA PHE A 20 3.11 1.34 -9.54
C PHE A 20 4.11 0.35 -10.16
N ASP A 21 4.64 -0.59 -9.37
CA ASP A 21 5.53 -1.65 -9.87
C ASP A 21 4.84 -2.54 -10.92
N PHE A 22 3.52 -2.76 -10.76
CA PHE A 22 2.70 -3.46 -11.76
C PHE A 22 2.58 -2.68 -13.08
N VAL A 23 2.35 -1.38 -13.01
CA VAL A 23 2.27 -0.51 -14.20
C VAL A 23 3.62 -0.46 -14.90
N LEU A 24 4.72 -0.36 -14.15
CA LEU A 24 6.08 -0.37 -14.69
C LEU A 24 6.38 -1.70 -15.42
N LEU A 25 5.99 -2.83 -14.84
CA LEU A 25 6.13 -4.15 -15.49
C LEU A 25 5.36 -4.25 -16.81
N LEU A 26 4.12 -3.71 -16.85
CA LEU A 26 3.31 -3.69 -18.06
C LEU A 26 3.95 -2.85 -19.18
N ILE A 27 4.44 -1.66 -18.82
CA ILE A 27 5.11 -0.76 -19.77
C ILE A 27 6.39 -1.42 -20.33
N ILE A 28 7.18 -2.08 -19.48
CA ILE A 28 8.41 -2.78 -19.92
C ILE A 28 8.07 -3.97 -20.82
N SER A 29 6.97 -4.68 -20.53
CA SER A 29 6.48 -5.78 -21.37
C SER A 29 6.13 -5.27 -22.78
N GLU A 30 5.37 -4.19 -22.86
CA GLU A 30 4.98 -3.57 -24.14
C GLU A 30 6.20 -3.07 -24.92
N ALA A 31 7.11 -2.34 -24.25
CA ALA A 31 8.35 -1.86 -24.86
C ALA A 31 9.28 -2.99 -25.35
N THR A 32 9.29 -4.14 -24.65
CA THR A 32 10.08 -5.31 -25.08
C THR A 32 9.46 -5.97 -26.31
N THR A 33 8.13 -6.04 -26.38
CA THR A 33 7.40 -6.55 -27.55
C THR A 33 7.61 -5.64 -28.76
N ASP A 34 7.54 -4.31 -28.57
CA ASP A 34 7.82 -3.33 -29.63
C ASP A 34 9.27 -3.42 -30.12
N ALA A 35 10.23 -3.60 -29.20
CA ALA A 35 11.64 -3.78 -29.54
C ALA A 35 11.95 -5.11 -30.26
N LEU A 36 11.13 -6.15 -30.06
CA LEU A 36 11.27 -7.44 -30.76
C LEU A 36 10.69 -7.42 -32.18
N ILE A 37 9.77 -6.50 -32.46
CA ILE A 37 9.01 -6.44 -33.72
C ILE A 37 9.49 -5.28 -34.62
N GLY A 38 10.01 -4.19 -34.06
CA GLY A 38 10.42 -3.01 -34.83
C GLY A 38 11.90 -3.01 -35.23
N GLU A 39 12.17 -2.87 -36.54
CA GLU A 39 13.53 -2.80 -37.10
C GLU A 39 14.31 -1.51 -36.74
N ASP A 40 13.69 -0.50 -36.11
CA ASP A 40 14.26 0.85 -35.97
C ASP A 40 14.09 1.49 -34.58
N TYR A 41 14.08 0.71 -33.51
CA TYR A 41 14.16 1.30 -32.16
C TYR A 41 15.60 1.62 -31.79
N SER A 42 16.08 2.76 -32.30
CA SER A 42 17.35 3.36 -31.91
C SER A 42 17.43 3.44 -30.39
N LEU A 43 18.48 2.88 -29.80
CA LEU A 43 18.75 2.82 -28.35
C LEU A 43 18.47 4.16 -27.62
N ILE A 44 18.62 5.27 -28.33
CA ILE A 44 18.29 6.63 -27.88
C ILE A 44 16.83 6.77 -27.43
N TRP A 45 15.85 6.24 -28.18
CA TRP A 45 14.44 6.31 -27.78
C TRP A 45 14.16 5.52 -26.52
N CYS A 46 14.81 4.37 -26.34
CA CYS A 46 14.74 3.57 -25.11
C CYS A 46 15.32 4.36 -23.92
N PHE A 47 16.48 5.01 -24.08
CA PHE A 47 17.06 5.85 -23.03
C PHE A 47 16.20 7.06 -22.68
N VAL A 48 15.60 7.71 -23.67
CA VAL A 48 14.68 8.84 -23.44
C VAL A 48 13.43 8.38 -22.70
N MET A 49 12.87 7.23 -23.08
CA MET A 49 11.64 6.70 -22.48
C MET A 49 11.87 6.26 -21.03
N VAL A 50 12.93 5.47 -20.78
CA VAL A 50 13.35 5.07 -19.43
C VAL A 50 13.72 6.29 -18.58
N GLY A 51 14.50 7.23 -19.14
CA GLY A 51 14.90 8.45 -18.44
C GLY A 51 13.70 9.33 -18.06
N THR A 52 12.69 9.42 -18.94
CA THR A 52 11.47 10.17 -18.67
C THR A 52 10.65 9.52 -17.56
N LEU A 53 10.46 8.19 -17.61
CA LEU A 53 9.74 7.46 -16.56
C LEU A 53 10.42 7.55 -15.20
N VAL A 54 11.75 7.34 -15.15
CA VAL A 54 12.54 7.49 -13.93
C VAL A 54 12.50 8.94 -13.41
N GLY A 55 12.56 9.92 -14.32
CA GLY A 55 12.44 11.34 -13.96
C GLY A 55 11.08 11.67 -13.35
N ILE A 56 10.00 11.16 -13.93
CA ILE A 56 8.64 11.32 -13.39
C ILE A 56 8.52 10.64 -12.03
N ASP A 57 9.01 9.41 -11.88
CA ASP A 57 8.98 8.69 -10.59
C ASP A 57 9.76 9.43 -9.49
N TYR A 58 10.94 9.95 -9.83
CA TYR A 58 11.75 10.74 -8.92
C TYR A 58 11.05 12.05 -8.51
N ILE A 59 10.46 12.76 -9.48
CA ILE A 59 9.68 13.98 -9.22
C ILE A 59 8.46 13.66 -8.33
N LEU A 60 7.71 12.59 -8.63
CA LEU A 60 6.57 12.16 -7.82
C LEU A 60 7.00 11.80 -6.40
N SER A 61 8.12 11.09 -6.22
CA SER A 61 8.67 10.77 -4.90
C SER A 61 9.06 12.03 -4.12
N LEU A 62 9.71 13.00 -4.75
CA LEU A 62 10.06 14.27 -4.12
C LEU A 62 8.82 15.11 -3.75
N LEU A 63 7.78 15.11 -4.60
CA LEU A 63 6.52 15.78 -4.27
C LEU A 63 5.79 15.09 -3.12
N LYS A 64 5.81 13.74 -3.06
CA LYS A 64 5.25 12.96 -1.95
C LYS A 64 5.96 13.24 -0.63
N GLU A 65 7.28 13.41 -0.63
CA GLU A 65 8.06 13.74 0.58
C GLU A 65 7.83 15.18 1.06
N LYS A 66 7.75 16.16 0.15
CA LYS A 66 7.60 17.57 0.52
C LYS A 66 6.17 17.95 0.92
N SER A 67 5.16 17.24 0.43
CA SER A 67 3.77 17.60 0.69
C SER A 67 3.10 16.62 1.66
N LYS A 68 3.09 16.97 2.95
CA LYS A 68 2.21 16.33 3.95
C LYS A 68 0.74 16.32 3.52
N TRP A 69 0.33 17.28 2.69
CA TRP A 69 -1.02 17.34 2.13
C TRP A 69 -1.28 16.23 1.10
N PHE A 70 -0.26 15.85 0.30
CA PHE A 70 -0.36 14.73 -0.63
C PHE A 70 -0.29 13.37 0.07
N GLN A 71 0.44 13.22 1.18
CA GLN A 71 0.35 11.99 2.00
C GLN A 71 -1.06 11.77 2.56
N VAL A 72 -1.74 12.83 3.01
CA VAL A 72 -3.10 12.74 3.56
C VAL A 72 -4.14 12.47 2.47
N VAL A 73 -3.94 12.99 1.26
CA VAL A 73 -4.86 12.80 0.13
C VAL A 73 -4.57 11.50 -0.65
N SER A 74 -3.32 11.06 -0.73
CA SER A 74 -2.88 9.93 -1.57
C SER A 74 -2.79 8.60 -0.84
N GLU A 75 -2.48 8.57 0.45
CA GLU A 75 -2.14 7.31 1.15
C GLU A 75 -2.83 7.16 2.52
N GLY A 76 -3.66 8.12 2.95
CA GLY A 76 -4.31 8.09 4.25
C GLY A 76 -3.31 8.23 5.41
N ALA A 77 -3.71 8.86 6.51
CA ALA A 77 -2.95 8.76 7.76
C ALA A 77 -3.55 7.62 8.58
N PRO A 78 -2.72 6.82 9.29
CA PRO A 78 -3.25 5.81 10.19
C PRO A 78 -4.24 6.45 11.16
N LEU A 79 -5.45 5.90 11.22
CA LEU A 79 -6.57 6.48 11.92
C LEU A 79 -7.03 5.56 13.03
N VAL A 80 -6.93 6.02 14.28
CA VAL A 80 -7.53 5.29 15.41
C VAL A 80 -9.05 5.36 15.26
N ILE A 81 -9.67 4.19 15.06
CA ILE A 81 -11.11 4.00 14.88
C ILE A 81 -11.80 3.38 16.10
N VAL A 82 -11.06 2.69 16.98
CA VAL A 82 -11.56 2.23 18.28
C VAL A 82 -10.58 2.62 19.37
N GLU A 83 -11.10 3.13 20.48
CA GLU A 83 -10.31 3.46 21.68
C GLU A 83 -10.96 2.84 22.92
N LYS A 84 -10.21 2.00 23.63
CA LYS A 84 -10.60 1.33 24.89
C LYS A 84 -11.97 0.65 24.79
N GLY A 85 -12.18 -0.09 23.70
CA GLY A 85 -13.42 -0.80 23.40
C GLY A 85 -14.59 0.09 23.00
N ARG A 86 -14.35 1.38 22.71
CA ARG A 86 -15.38 2.31 22.23
C ARG A 86 -15.13 2.65 20.75
N PRO A 87 -16.06 2.29 19.85
CA PRO A 87 -16.03 2.71 18.46
C PRO A 87 -16.10 4.23 18.33
N LEU A 88 -15.17 4.81 17.57
CA LEU A 88 -15.15 6.24 17.24
C LEU A 88 -15.98 6.46 15.97
N VAL A 89 -17.31 6.41 16.13
CA VAL A 89 -18.31 6.42 15.04
C VAL A 89 -18.03 7.47 13.96
N LYS A 90 -17.68 8.71 14.34
CA LYS A 90 -17.38 9.79 13.38
C LYS A 90 -16.19 9.47 12.47
N ARG A 91 -15.18 8.78 12.98
CA ARG A 91 -13.97 8.40 12.24
C ARG A 91 -14.25 7.21 11.34
N MET A 92 -14.95 6.22 11.88
CA MET A 92 -15.42 5.02 11.17
C MET A 92 -16.32 5.35 9.98
N GLN A 93 -17.30 6.26 10.16
CA GLN A 93 -18.15 6.75 9.08
C GLN A 93 -17.36 7.47 7.98
N LYS A 94 -16.34 8.27 8.37
CA LYS A 94 -15.50 8.98 7.40
C LYS A 94 -14.60 8.02 6.60
N SER A 95 -14.17 6.93 7.22
CA SER A 95 -13.36 5.89 6.58
C SER A 95 -14.18 4.77 5.94
N LYS A 96 -15.51 4.80 6.03
CA LYS A 96 -16.42 3.72 5.58
C LYS A 96 -16.04 2.34 6.16
N VAL A 97 -15.73 2.32 7.44
CA VAL A 97 -15.43 1.10 8.20
C VAL A 97 -16.53 0.89 9.22
N ASP A 98 -17.10 -0.30 9.27
CA ASP A 98 -18.13 -0.70 10.22
C ASP A 98 -17.54 -1.43 11.42
N GLU A 99 -18.34 -1.59 12.48
CA GLU A 99 -17.90 -2.33 13.68
C GLU A 99 -17.61 -3.80 13.38
N GLU A 100 -18.30 -4.37 12.39
CA GLU A 100 -18.08 -5.74 11.93
C GLU A 100 -16.69 -5.93 11.32
N ASP A 101 -16.17 -4.97 10.55
CA ASP A 101 -14.82 -5.01 9.98
C ASP A 101 -13.76 -5.08 11.09
N VAL A 102 -13.96 -4.29 12.15
CA VAL A 102 -13.05 -4.28 13.30
C VAL A 102 -13.10 -5.61 14.05
N LEU A 103 -14.29 -6.17 14.25
CA LEU A 103 -14.46 -7.47 14.92
C LEU A 103 -13.93 -8.63 14.06
N GLU A 104 -14.06 -8.56 12.74
CA GLU A 104 -13.45 -9.51 11.81
C GLU A 104 -11.92 -9.47 11.94
N ALA A 105 -11.32 -8.27 11.85
CA ALA A 105 -9.89 -8.09 12.02
C ALA A 105 -9.40 -8.61 13.38
N ALA A 106 -10.14 -8.31 14.46
CA ALA A 106 -9.82 -8.76 15.81
C ALA A 106 -9.93 -10.29 15.98
N ARG A 107 -10.87 -10.93 15.28
CA ARG A 107 -11.03 -12.38 15.25
C ARG A 107 -9.90 -13.06 14.48
N VAL A 108 -9.53 -12.53 13.32
CA VAL A 108 -8.47 -13.09 12.47
C VAL A 108 -7.09 -12.95 13.11
N THR A 109 -6.78 -11.80 13.71
CA THR A 109 -5.44 -11.53 14.28
C THR A 109 -5.25 -12.09 15.69
N HIS A 110 -6.29 -12.03 16.53
CA HIS A 110 -6.17 -12.33 17.96
C HIS A 110 -7.28 -13.24 18.52
N GLY A 111 -8.22 -13.71 17.68
CA GLY A 111 -9.33 -14.55 18.14
C GLY A 111 -10.31 -13.82 19.07
N LEU A 112 -10.37 -12.49 19.03
CA LEU A 112 -11.26 -11.70 19.86
C LEU A 112 -12.65 -11.60 19.23
N GLU A 113 -13.70 -11.71 20.04
CA GLU A 113 -15.09 -11.69 19.57
C GLU A 113 -15.87 -10.47 20.03
N ARG A 114 -15.38 -9.77 21.06
CA ARG A 114 -16.06 -8.62 21.65
C ARG A 114 -15.24 -7.35 21.55
N MET A 115 -15.92 -6.24 21.26
CA MET A 115 -15.31 -4.93 21.13
C MET A 115 -14.59 -4.49 22.42
N GLU A 116 -15.09 -4.87 23.60
CA GLU A 116 -14.43 -4.52 24.88
C GLU A 116 -13.03 -5.15 25.05
N GLN A 117 -12.72 -6.19 24.26
CA GLN A 117 -11.42 -6.83 24.28
C GLN A 117 -10.38 -6.06 23.45
N VAL A 118 -10.82 -5.12 22.61
CA VAL A 118 -9.97 -4.28 21.75
C VAL A 118 -9.60 -2.99 22.49
N LYS A 119 -8.32 -2.83 22.84
CA LYS A 119 -7.79 -1.59 23.45
C LYS A 119 -7.67 -0.48 22.42
N TYR A 120 -7.16 -0.80 21.24
CA TYR A 120 -7.15 0.12 20.10
C TYR A 120 -7.36 -0.65 18.80
N ALA A 121 -8.08 -0.04 17.87
CA ALA A 121 -8.07 -0.44 16.47
C ALA A 121 -7.61 0.75 15.62
N VAL A 122 -6.64 0.50 14.75
CA VAL A 122 -6.02 1.51 13.88
C VAL A 122 -6.25 1.08 12.44
N LEU A 123 -6.89 1.93 11.65
CA LEU A 123 -6.97 1.77 10.21
C LEU A 123 -5.65 2.25 9.60
N GLU A 124 -4.90 1.33 9.03
CA GLU A 124 -3.62 1.59 8.37
C GLU A 124 -3.82 2.16 6.96
N ARG A 125 -2.71 2.60 6.35
CA ARG A 125 -2.69 3.24 5.03
C ARG A 125 -3.14 2.34 3.89
N ASP A 126 -2.83 1.05 4.02
CA ASP A 126 -3.20 0.01 3.06
C ASP A 126 -4.65 -0.47 3.24
N GLY A 127 -5.40 0.11 4.18
CA GLY A 127 -6.77 -0.27 4.50
C GLY A 127 -6.87 -1.44 5.48
N SER A 128 -5.74 -2.00 5.94
CA SER A 128 -5.75 -3.03 6.98
C SER A 128 -6.12 -2.44 8.34
N ILE A 129 -6.69 -3.27 9.22
CA ILE A 129 -7.05 -2.87 10.58
C ILE A 129 -6.10 -3.58 11.55
N SER A 130 -5.21 -2.79 12.16
CA SER A 130 -4.33 -3.25 13.23
C SER A 130 -5.07 -3.24 14.56
N ILE A 131 -4.99 -4.35 15.31
CA ILE A 131 -5.69 -4.54 16.57
C ILE A 131 -4.67 -4.59 17.72
N ILE A 132 -4.93 -3.82 18.78
CA ILE A 132 -4.19 -3.89 20.04
C ILE A 132 -5.13 -4.47 21.10
N PRO A 133 -4.88 -5.68 21.61
CA PRO A 133 -5.73 -6.29 22.63
C PRO A 133 -5.62 -5.55 23.98
N SER A 134 -6.70 -5.62 24.76
CA SER A 134 -6.72 -5.14 26.14
C SER A 134 -5.99 -6.11 27.07
N GLU A 135 -5.17 -5.58 27.98
CA GLU A 135 -4.37 -6.36 28.95
C GLU A 135 -5.21 -7.32 29.80
N LYS A 136 -6.51 -7.03 29.99
CA LYS A 136 -7.44 -7.96 30.65
C LYS A 136 -7.60 -9.32 29.94
N ASN A 137 -7.22 -9.42 28.67
CA ASN A 137 -7.33 -10.64 27.86
C ASN A 137 -5.99 -11.16 27.32
N ALA A 138 -4.86 -10.47 27.54
CA ALA A 138 -3.55 -10.90 27.05
C ALA A 138 -2.92 -12.04 27.89
N ASN A 139 -3.52 -12.36 29.04
CA ASN A 139 -3.02 -13.35 30.02
C ASN A 139 -3.99 -14.51 30.24
N LYS A 140 -4.75 -14.93 29.22
CA LYS A 140 -5.61 -16.12 29.32
C LYS A 140 -5.33 -17.10 28.20
#